data_AF-A0ABD1ASU9-F1
#
_entry.id   AF-A0ABD1ASU9-F1
#
_cell.length_a   1.000
_cell.length_b   1.000
_cell.length_c   1.000
_cell.angle_alpha   90.00
_cell.angle_beta   90.00
_cell.angle_gamma   90.00
#
_symmetry.space_group_name_H-M   'P 1'
#
loop_
_entity.id
_entity.type
_entity.pdbx_description
1 polymer ?
#
loop_
_entity_poly.entity_id
_entity_poly.type
_entity_poly.pdbx_seq_one_letter_code
_entity_poly.pdbx_strand_id
1 'polypeptide(L)'
;MQRVHNKPISSIGAVKHLIKQSNNNAGDGGVTAADMQEPSIETDKLSYEIFSILESKFLFGYDDPKLMESRSRDPSPEQEMSPAIVEAVNGVVPGSIKNQRGKICVLSIDSGGMRGIIPGKALAYLEHALKSKSGDPNARIADYFDVASGSGIGGIFTAMLFASSDGNRPIFKAEDTWRFLTKKGKNFYKSPPGILNRVIKTGSGSGSKLEKAMKESFAELTLKDTLKPVLIPCYDLTSSAPFLFSRADALETDGYDFKLWEVCKATWAEPGVFEPVEMRSVDGKTRCVAVDGGLAMSNPTAAAITHVLHNKQEFPFVRGVEDLLVLSLGTGQLVDVKYDCDRVMKWKAKHWARPAVRISADGAADTVDQAVSMAFGQCRRSNYVRIQANGSSFGPCKPNIDTDASPSNVNMLVGVAEEMLKQKNSESVLFGGKKINEESNYEKLDWLAGELVLEHQRRSCRIAPTVAFKRSGDRRTDQQTIFKDIDCMF
;
A
#
# COMPACT_ATOMS: atom_id res chain seq x y z
N MET A 1 -44.95 -11.80 -13.36
CA MET A 1 -45.11 -12.49 -14.66
C MET A 1 -44.89 -11.47 -15.78
N GLN A 2 -43.72 -11.47 -16.41
CA GLN A 2 -43.51 -11.15 -17.82
C GLN A 2 -42.10 -11.60 -18.20
N ARG A 3 -42.03 -12.53 -19.15
CA ARG A 3 -40.83 -13.25 -19.57
C ARG A 3 -40.01 -12.41 -20.55
N VAL A 4 -38.70 -12.38 -20.30
CA VAL A 4 -37.66 -11.91 -21.22
C VAL A 4 -37.54 -12.90 -22.40
N HIS A 5 -37.43 -12.38 -23.62
CA HIS A 5 -36.97 -13.14 -24.79
C HIS A 5 -35.62 -12.58 -25.23
N ASN A 6 -34.53 -13.25 -24.83
CA ASN A 6 -33.21 -13.02 -25.42
C ASN A 6 -33.00 -14.02 -26.56
N LYS A 7 -32.80 -13.49 -27.78
CA LYS A 7 -32.19 -14.23 -28.89
C LYS A 7 -30.65 -14.16 -28.74
N PRO A 8 -29.90 -15.24 -29.03
CA PRO A 8 -28.44 -15.20 -29.04
C PRO A 8 -27.93 -14.54 -30.34
N ILE A 9 -27.06 -13.55 -30.22
CA ILE A 9 -26.29 -13.00 -31.35
C ILE A 9 -24.98 -13.78 -31.44
N SER A 10 -24.81 -14.52 -32.53
CA SER A 10 -23.58 -15.21 -32.91
C SER A 10 -22.54 -14.20 -33.43
N SER A 11 -21.43 -14.04 -32.71
CA SER A 11 -20.30 -13.20 -33.15
C SER A 11 -18.98 -13.98 -33.03
N ILE A 12 -18.81 -15.00 -33.87
CA ILE A 12 -17.52 -15.71 -34.07
C ILE A 12 -16.90 -15.34 -35.44
N GLY A 13 -17.51 -14.43 -36.20
CA GLY A 13 -17.05 -14.05 -37.54
C GLY A 13 -16.01 -12.92 -37.62
N ALA A 14 -15.89 -12.07 -36.60
CA ALA A 14 -15.15 -10.81 -36.73
C ALA A 14 -13.64 -10.89 -36.42
N VAL A 15 -13.17 -11.97 -35.78
CA VAL A 15 -11.75 -12.07 -35.35
C VAL A 15 -10.84 -12.63 -36.45
N LYS A 16 -11.37 -13.33 -37.46
CA LYS A 16 -10.56 -13.89 -38.55
C LYS A 16 -10.10 -12.87 -39.61
N HIS A 17 -10.69 -11.68 -39.65
CA HIS A 17 -10.41 -10.71 -40.71
C HIS A 17 -9.28 -9.72 -40.39
N LEU A 18 -8.87 -9.60 -39.11
CA LEU A 18 -7.78 -8.70 -38.71
C LEU A 18 -6.38 -9.31 -38.79
N ILE A 19 -6.25 -10.65 -38.79
CA ILE A 19 -4.94 -11.32 -38.89
C ILE A 19 -4.44 -11.37 -40.35
N LYS A 20 -5.32 -11.19 -41.34
CA LYS A 20 -4.97 -11.31 -42.77
C LYS A 20 -4.52 -9.99 -43.43
N GLN A 21 -4.65 -8.84 -42.76
CA GLN A 21 -4.25 -7.53 -43.31
C GLN A 21 -2.86 -7.05 -42.87
N SER A 22 -2.20 -7.73 -41.93
CA SER A 22 -0.84 -7.35 -41.48
C SER A 22 0.30 -7.92 -42.34
N ASN A 23 0.01 -8.77 -43.34
CA ASN A 23 1.04 -9.51 -44.08
C ASN A 23 1.32 -9.02 -45.51
N ASN A 24 0.77 -7.87 -45.95
CA ASN A 24 0.95 -7.35 -47.31
C ASN A 24 1.54 -5.93 -47.34
N ASN A 25 2.64 -5.68 -46.64
CA ASN A 25 3.49 -4.51 -46.93
C ASN A 25 4.92 -4.72 -46.42
N ALA A 26 5.73 -5.42 -47.20
CA ALA A 26 7.19 -5.32 -47.14
C ALA A 26 7.73 -5.58 -48.55
N GLY A 27 8.02 -4.49 -49.26
CA GLY A 27 8.76 -4.51 -50.52
C GLY A 27 10.24 -4.26 -50.26
N ASP A 28 11.03 -5.22 -50.72
CA ASP A 28 12.39 -5.17 -51.29
C ASP A 28 13.56 -4.62 -50.45
N GLY A 29 14.61 -5.45 -50.35
CA GLY A 29 15.86 -5.17 -49.66
C GLY A 29 16.48 -6.41 -49.02
N GLY A 30 17.09 -7.27 -49.84
CA GLY A 30 17.64 -8.55 -49.41
C GLY A 30 18.85 -8.45 -48.48
N VAL A 31 18.84 -9.24 -47.40
CA VAL A 31 20.03 -9.79 -46.74
C VAL A 31 19.70 -11.21 -46.22
N THR A 32 20.68 -12.08 -46.41
CA THR A 32 20.81 -13.53 -46.22
C THR A 32 19.99 -14.24 -45.12
N ALA A 33 19.42 -15.38 -45.51
CA ALA A 33 18.81 -16.39 -44.65
C ALA A 33 19.87 -17.12 -43.80
N ALA A 34 19.89 -16.82 -42.50
CA ALA A 34 20.33 -17.71 -41.43
C ALA A 34 19.67 -17.22 -40.13
N ASP A 35 19.15 -18.16 -39.34
CA ASP A 35 18.46 -17.99 -38.05
C ASP A 35 17.02 -17.42 -38.08
N MET A 36 16.08 -18.25 -38.55
CA MET A 36 14.73 -18.26 -37.96
C MET A 36 14.56 -19.56 -37.19
N GLN A 37 14.79 -19.49 -35.89
CA GLN A 37 14.55 -20.59 -34.97
C GLN A 37 13.04 -20.68 -34.69
N GLU A 38 12.40 -21.78 -35.08
CA GLU A 38 11.02 -22.07 -34.73
C GLU A 38 10.84 -22.00 -33.20
N PRO A 39 9.73 -21.44 -32.68
CA PRO A 39 9.48 -21.41 -31.25
C PRO A 39 9.46 -22.84 -30.72
N SER A 40 10.33 -23.12 -29.75
CA SER A 40 10.45 -24.45 -29.16
C SER A 40 9.14 -24.81 -28.44
N ILE A 41 8.81 -26.10 -28.40
CA ILE A 41 7.64 -26.68 -27.73
C ILE A 41 7.51 -26.19 -26.25
N GLU A 42 8.59 -25.72 -25.63
CA GLU A 42 8.58 -25.08 -24.31
C GLU A 42 7.95 -23.68 -24.27
N THR A 43 8.10 -22.87 -25.33
CA THR A 43 7.46 -21.54 -25.41
C THR A 43 5.93 -21.63 -25.53
N ASP A 44 5.43 -22.65 -26.22
CA ASP A 44 3.99 -22.95 -26.28
C ASP A 44 3.48 -23.49 -24.95
N LYS A 45 4.27 -24.33 -24.26
CA LYS A 45 3.91 -24.87 -22.95
C LYS A 45 3.87 -23.77 -21.87
N LEU A 46 4.85 -22.88 -21.85
CA LEU A 46 4.89 -21.75 -20.91
C LEU A 46 3.74 -20.78 -21.17
N SER A 47 3.46 -20.48 -22.45
CA SER A 47 2.32 -19.66 -22.84
C SER A 47 1.00 -20.29 -22.41
N TYR A 48 0.84 -21.60 -22.64
CA TYR A 48 -0.35 -22.35 -22.25
C TYR A 48 -0.51 -22.43 -20.73
N GLU A 49 0.58 -22.59 -19.97
CA GLU A 49 0.56 -22.56 -18.50
C GLU A 49 0.19 -21.17 -17.97
N ILE A 50 0.71 -20.09 -18.57
CA ILE A 50 0.33 -18.71 -18.21
C ILE A 50 -1.16 -18.49 -18.49
N PHE A 51 -1.66 -18.85 -19.69
CA PHE A 51 -3.07 -18.70 -20.03
C PHE A 51 -3.98 -19.60 -19.17
N SER A 52 -3.56 -20.81 -18.86
CA SER A 52 -4.33 -21.73 -18.01
C SER A 52 -4.35 -21.28 -16.55
N ILE A 53 -3.29 -20.66 -16.04
CA ILE A 53 -3.26 -20.03 -14.70
C ILE A 53 -4.17 -18.81 -14.67
N LEU A 54 -4.17 -17.99 -15.72
CA LEU A 54 -5.05 -16.82 -15.82
C LEU A 54 -6.53 -17.24 -15.93
N GLU A 55 -6.87 -18.26 -16.71
CA GLU A 55 -8.25 -18.75 -16.77
C GLU A 55 -8.68 -19.43 -15.47
N SER A 56 -7.92 -20.41 -14.97
CA SER A 56 -8.36 -21.25 -13.84
C SER A 56 -8.25 -20.56 -12.48
N LYS A 57 -7.24 -19.70 -12.25
CA LYS A 57 -7.00 -19.07 -10.94
C LYS A 57 -7.51 -17.64 -10.86
N PHE A 58 -7.63 -16.94 -11.99
CA PHE A 58 -7.97 -15.52 -12.01
C PHE A 58 -9.38 -15.23 -12.54
N LEU A 59 -9.89 -15.99 -13.51
CA LEU A 59 -11.19 -15.70 -14.14
C LEU A 59 -12.38 -16.47 -13.55
N PHE A 60 -12.18 -17.67 -12.99
CA PHE A 60 -13.29 -18.53 -12.52
C PHE A 60 -13.33 -18.81 -11.01
N GLY A 61 -12.30 -18.45 -10.25
CA GLY A 61 -12.24 -18.73 -8.81
C GLY A 61 -12.16 -20.23 -8.48
N TYR A 62 -11.57 -20.56 -7.32
CA TYR A 62 -11.61 -21.93 -6.81
C TYR A 62 -13.01 -22.22 -6.26
N ASP A 63 -13.91 -22.73 -7.09
CA ASP A 63 -15.13 -23.38 -6.63
C ASP A 63 -15.48 -24.55 -7.58
N ASP A 64 -14.72 -25.64 -7.51
CA ASP A 64 -15.22 -26.96 -7.91
C ASP A 64 -14.76 -28.06 -6.91
N PRO A 65 -15.65 -28.54 -6.03
CA PRO A 65 -15.33 -29.62 -5.08
C PRO A 65 -14.98 -30.96 -5.72
N LYS A 66 -15.22 -31.16 -7.03
CA LYS A 66 -15.13 -32.49 -7.67
C LYS A 66 -13.73 -32.87 -8.19
N LEU A 67 -12.76 -31.97 -8.17
CA LEU A 67 -11.40 -32.27 -8.67
C LEU A 67 -10.44 -32.83 -7.59
N MET A 68 -10.85 -32.88 -6.31
CA MET A 68 -10.05 -33.51 -5.25
C MET A 68 -10.37 -35.00 -5.00
N GLU A 69 -11.39 -35.56 -5.64
CA GLU A 69 -11.87 -36.93 -5.36
C GLU A 69 -11.24 -38.04 -6.24
N SER A 70 -10.30 -37.72 -7.14
CA SER A 70 -9.77 -38.71 -8.10
C SER A 70 -8.38 -39.29 -7.78
N ARG A 71 -7.85 -39.13 -6.56
CA ARG A 71 -6.57 -39.73 -6.14
C ARG A 71 -6.64 -40.44 -4.79
N SER A 72 -7.56 -41.39 -4.67
CA SER A 72 -7.49 -42.45 -3.66
C SER A 72 -7.90 -43.76 -4.33
N ARG A 73 -6.90 -44.57 -4.73
CA ARG A 73 -7.07 -46.00 -4.99
C ARG A 73 -6.54 -46.74 -3.76
N ASP A 74 -7.38 -47.59 -3.18
CA ASP A 74 -7.06 -48.51 -2.09
C ASP A 74 -5.91 -49.47 -2.43
N PRO A 75 -5.29 -50.07 -1.39
CA PRO A 75 -5.57 -51.49 -1.19
C PRO A 75 -5.92 -51.88 0.26
N SER A 76 -6.46 -53.09 0.35
CA SER A 76 -7.21 -53.78 1.42
C SER A 76 -6.31 -54.45 2.51
N PRO A 77 -6.81 -55.34 3.42
CA PRO A 77 -6.94 -55.02 4.84
C PRO A 77 -6.12 -55.90 5.81
N GLU A 78 -6.10 -55.46 7.07
CA GLU A 78 -5.87 -56.21 8.33
C GLU A 78 -4.45 -56.67 8.72
N GLN A 79 -3.97 -56.12 9.84
CA GLN A 79 -3.36 -56.89 10.93
C GLN A 79 -3.55 -56.16 12.28
N GLU A 80 -4.24 -56.82 13.21
CA GLU A 80 -4.49 -56.38 14.58
C GLU A 80 -3.19 -56.32 15.42
N MET A 81 -3.04 -55.28 16.24
CA MET A 81 -2.17 -55.31 17.42
C MET A 81 -2.80 -54.51 18.59
N SER A 82 -2.47 -54.96 19.80
CA SER A 82 -3.18 -54.90 21.09
C SER A 82 -3.35 -53.53 21.78
N PRO A 83 -4.29 -53.38 22.74
CA PRO A 83 -4.69 -52.11 23.34
C PRO A 83 -3.81 -51.68 24.53
N ALA A 84 -2.49 -51.53 24.31
CA ALA A 84 -1.56 -51.11 25.37
C ALA A 84 -0.75 -49.83 25.06
N ILE A 85 -1.06 -49.11 23.98
CA ILE A 85 -0.38 -47.84 23.62
C ILE A 85 -1.36 -46.65 23.57
N VAL A 86 -2.64 -46.85 23.91
CA VAL A 86 -3.70 -45.83 23.73
C VAL A 86 -3.66 -44.70 24.78
N GLU A 87 -2.82 -44.76 25.81
CA GLU A 87 -2.77 -43.73 26.86
C GLU A 87 -1.61 -42.72 26.78
N ALA A 88 -0.71 -42.81 25.79
CA ALA A 88 0.44 -41.88 25.70
C ALA A 88 0.44 -40.91 24.50
N VAL A 89 -0.59 -40.89 23.64
CA VAL A 89 -0.54 -40.09 22.39
C VAL A 89 -1.76 -39.16 22.18
N ASN A 90 -2.73 -39.13 23.09
CA ASN A 90 -3.87 -38.19 22.99
C ASN A 90 -3.52 -36.82 23.59
N GLY A 91 -2.64 -36.09 22.90
CA GLY A 91 -2.25 -34.73 23.26
C GLY A 91 -1.86 -33.82 22.10
N VAL A 92 -2.06 -34.21 20.83
CA VAL A 92 -1.79 -33.33 19.69
C VAL A 92 -2.87 -33.50 18.62
N VAL A 93 -3.71 -32.48 18.47
CA VAL A 93 -4.59 -32.32 17.31
C VAL A 93 -3.73 -32.10 16.06
N PRO A 94 -3.84 -32.92 15.00
CA PRO A 94 -3.11 -32.71 13.76
C PRO A 94 -3.76 -31.57 12.98
N GLY A 95 -3.26 -30.35 13.22
CA GLY A 95 -3.71 -29.11 12.58
C GLY A 95 -3.06 -27.84 13.13
N SER A 96 -2.11 -27.95 14.08
CA SER A 96 -1.54 -26.81 14.79
C SER A 96 0.00 -26.84 14.75
N ILE A 97 0.60 -26.70 13.57
CA ILE A 97 1.89 -25.98 13.51
C ILE A 97 1.52 -24.49 13.53
N LYS A 98 1.15 -23.99 14.71
CA LYS A 98 1.04 -22.54 14.94
C LYS A 98 2.38 -21.92 14.54
N ASN A 99 2.35 -20.86 13.74
CA ASN A 99 3.52 -20.10 13.32
C ASN A 99 4.40 -19.72 14.54
N GLN A 100 5.37 -20.56 14.87
CA GLN A 100 6.28 -20.33 16.00
C GLN A 100 7.17 -19.09 15.76
N ARG A 101 7.19 -18.59 14.52
CA ARG A 101 8.06 -17.52 14.02
C ARG A 101 7.44 -16.12 14.05
N GLY A 102 6.17 -15.98 14.43
CA GLY A 102 5.51 -14.67 14.52
C GLY A 102 5.19 -14.07 13.15
N LYS A 103 4.37 -13.02 13.13
CA LYS A 103 3.95 -12.32 11.91
C LYS A 103 4.71 -11.02 11.74
N ILE A 104 4.92 -10.56 10.51
CA ILE A 104 5.42 -9.21 10.21
C ILE A 104 4.24 -8.24 10.14
N CYS A 105 4.32 -7.16 10.92
CA CYS A 105 3.26 -6.17 11.04
C CYS A 105 3.49 -5.03 10.03
N VAL A 106 2.57 -4.84 9.09
CA VAL A 106 2.69 -3.86 8.00
C VAL A 106 1.59 -2.81 8.12
N LEU A 107 1.99 -1.52 8.09
CA LEU A 107 1.07 -0.40 7.99
C LEU A 107 1.08 0.16 6.57
N SER A 108 -0.09 0.43 6.00
CA SER A 108 -0.24 1.11 4.71
C SER A 108 -1.28 2.22 4.81
N ILE A 109 -0.97 3.39 4.26
CA ILE A 109 -1.84 4.58 4.30
C ILE A 109 -2.02 5.15 2.89
N ASP A 110 -3.27 5.24 2.45
CA ASP A 110 -3.63 5.75 1.13
C ASP A 110 -3.37 7.25 0.96
N SER A 111 -3.31 7.68 -0.31
CA SER A 111 -3.36 9.11 -0.69
C SER A 111 -4.79 9.67 -0.64
N GLY A 112 -4.94 10.97 -0.41
CA GLY A 112 -6.26 11.62 -0.40
C GLY A 112 -6.32 13.07 0.10
N GLY A 113 -5.22 13.83 0.05
CA GLY A 113 -5.20 15.26 0.42
C GLY A 113 -5.81 15.54 1.81
N MET A 114 -6.77 16.47 1.90
CA MET A 114 -7.48 16.79 3.15
C MET A 114 -8.28 15.61 3.71
N ARG A 115 -8.73 14.64 2.88
CA ARG A 115 -9.37 13.41 3.37
C ARG A 115 -8.43 12.55 4.23
N GLY A 116 -7.12 12.83 4.22
CA GLY A 116 -6.16 12.27 5.18
C GLY A 116 -6.54 12.45 6.65
N ILE A 117 -7.46 13.38 6.99
CA ILE A 117 -8.03 13.47 8.34
C ILE A 117 -8.66 12.12 8.78
N ILE A 118 -9.26 11.38 7.85
CA ILE A 118 -9.93 10.09 8.12
C ILE A 118 -8.94 9.03 8.62
N PRO A 119 -7.89 8.63 7.87
CA PRO A 119 -6.91 7.68 8.36
C PRO A 119 -6.10 8.24 9.53
N GLY A 120 -5.86 9.55 9.61
CA GLY A 120 -5.15 10.15 10.74
C GLY A 120 -5.91 10.03 12.07
N LYS A 121 -7.24 10.16 12.06
CA LYS A 121 -8.10 9.87 13.22
C LYS A 121 -8.12 8.38 13.57
N ALA A 122 -8.11 7.49 12.57
CA ALA A 122 -8.00 6.05 12.80
C ALA A 122 -6.66 5.67 13.46
N LEU A 123 -5.55 6.29 13.03
CA LEU A 123 -4.23 6.13 13.64
C LEU A 123 -4.21 6.63 15.08
N ALA A 124 -4.82 7.78 15.36
CA ALA A 124 -4.91 8.32 16.72
C ALA A 124 -5.67 7.36 17.65
N TYR A 125 -6.77 6.79 17.18
CA TYR A 125 -7.52 5.76 17.90
C TYR A 125 -6.67 4.50 18.14
N LEU A 126 -5.99 4.00 17.09
CA LEU A 126 -5.12 2.82 17.20
C LEU A 126 -3.99 3.04 18.22
N GLU A 127 -3.30 4.18 18.20
CA GLU A 127 -2.24 4.48 19.18
C GLU A 127 -2.78 4.54 20.61
N HIS A 128 -4.01 5.05 20.81
CA HIS A 128 -4.67 5.02 22.11
C HIS A 128 -4.99 3.59 22.57
N ALA A 129 -5.53 2.75 21.68
CA ALA A 129 -5.82 1.35 21.96
C ALA A 129 -4.53 0.57 22.30
N LEU A 130 -3.43 0.82 21.58
CA LEU A 130 -2.12 0.24 21.85
C LEU A 130 -1.61 0.61 23.25
N LYS A 131 -1.71 1.88 23.65
CA LYS A 131 -1.35 2.33 25.01
C LYS A 131 -2.18 1.61 26.08
N SER A 132 -3.50 1.53 25.87
CA SER A 132 -4.40 0.88 26.83
C SER A 132 -4.13 -0.62 26.97
N LYS A 133 -3.84 -1.32 25.87
CA LYS A 133 -3.67 -2.79 25.85
C LYS A 133 -2.28 -3.24 26.24
N SER A 134 -1.25 -2.45 25.93
CA SER A 134 0.12 -2.73 26.34
C SER A 134 0.39 -2.33 27.79
N GLY A 135 -0.36 -1.36 28.32
CA GLY A 135 -0.07 -0.73 29.61
C GLY A 135 1.07 0.30 29.55
N ASP A 136 1.67 0.53 28.37
CA ASP A 136 2.71 1.54 28.18
C ASP A 136 2.10 2.88 27.70
N PRO A 137 2.09 3.94 28.53
CA PRO A 137 1.59 5.26 28.11
C PRO A 137 2.45 5.90 27.01
N ASN A 138 3.69 5.42 26.83
CA ASN A 138 4.63 5.89 25.82
C ASN A 138 4.58 5.08 24.52
N ALA A 139 3.70 4.08 24.41
CA ALA A 139 3.52 3.31 23.18
C ALA A 139 3.27 4.22 21.97
N ARG A 140 3.89 3.90 20.84
CA ARG A 140 3.76 4.58 19.54
C ARG A 140 3.50 3.58 18.43
N ILE A 141 2.91 4.03 17.33
CA ILE A 141 2.66 3.19 16.14
C ILE A 141 3.95 2.46 15.68
N ALA A 142 5.09 3.14 15.62
CA ALA A 142 6.36 2.57 15.19
C ALA A 142 6.91 1.43 16.09
N ASP A 143 6.41 1.28 17.32
CA ASP A 143 6.82 0.21 18.23
C ASP A 143 6.19 -1.15 17.85
N TYR A 144 5.07 -1.13 17.13
CA TYR A 144 4.25 -2.31 16.82
C TYR A 144 4.23 -2.70 15.34
N PHE A 145 4.65 -1.80 14.46
CA PHE A 145 4.75 -2.05 13.02
C PHE A 145 6.21 -2.18 12.58
N ASP A 146 6.49 -3.19 11.75
CA ASP A 146 7.83 -3.47 11.23
C ASP A 146 8.12 -2.72 9.94
N VAL A 147 7.09 -2.47 9.15
CA VAL A 147 7.18 -1.75 7.87
C VAL A 147 5.99 -0.82 7.77
N ALA A 148 6.23 0.39 7.28
CA ALA A 148 5.16 1.31 6.94
C ALA A 148 5.29 1.80 5.50
N SER A 149 4.15 1.97 4.84
CA SER A 149 4.08 2.61 3.55
C SER A 149 2.98 3.63 3.51
N GLY A 150 3.18 4.69 2.74
CA GLY A 150 2.14 5.67 2.55
C GLY A 150 2.35 6.51 1.32
N SER A 151 1.24 6.88 0.68
CA SER A 151 1.23 7.64 -0.57
C SER A 151 0.59 9.00 -0.36
N GLY A 152 1.13 10.06 -0.97
CA GLY A 152 0.62 11.41 -0.78
C GLY A 152 0.63 11.82 0.69
N ILE A 153 -0.55 12.18 1.20
CA ILE A 153 -0.71 12.48 2.63
C ILE A 153 -0.35 11.28 3.53
N GLY A 154 -0.60 10.06 3.08
CA GLY A 154 -0.18 8.85 3.79
C GLY A 154 1.34 8.72 3.89
N GLY A 155 2.07 9.19 2.87
CA GLY A 155 3.54 9.23 2.87
C GLY A 155 4.09 10.22 3.90
N ILE A 156 3.44 11.37 4.02
CA ILE A 156 3.73 12.35 5.08
C ILE A 156 3.46 11.76 6.45
N PHE A 157 2.32 11.10 6.66
CA PHE A 157 2.00 10.47 7.93
C PHE A 157 2.99 9.35 8.28
N THR A 158 3.43 8.58 7.28
CA THR A 158 4.48 7.58 7.43
C THR A 158 5.77 8.22 7.90
N ALA A 159 6.24 9.28 7.24
CA ALA A 159 7.41 10.02 7.69
C ALA A 159 7.24 10.58 9.11
N MET A 160 6.08 11.15 9.44
CA MET A 160 5.79 11.69 10.78
C MET A 160 5.89 10.61 11.86
N LEU A 161 5.35 9.43 11.60
CA LEU A 161 5.23 8.34 12.57
C LEU A 161 6.50 7.52 12.73
N PHE A 162 7.45 7.61 11.80
CA PHE A 162 8.65 6.77 11.77
C PHE A 162 9.98 7.53 11.72
N ALA A 163 10.00 8.81 11.37
CA ALA A 163 11.20 9.63 11.46
C ALA A 163 11.64 9.82 12.91
N SER A 164 12.93 9.76 13.16
CA SER A 164 13.50 9.92 14.49
C SER A 164 14.76 10.79 14.45
N SER A 165 14.84 11.75 15.36
CA SER A 165 16.05 12.57 15.52
C SER A 165 17.11 11.92 16.39
N ASP A 166 16.73 10.96 17.23
CA ASP A 166 17.58 10.30 18.21
C ASP A 166 17.75 8.79 17.96
N GLY A 167 17.14 8.27 16.89
CA GLY A 167 17.14 6.85 16.54
C GLY A 167 16.26 5.96 17.43
N ASN A 168 15.56 6.54 18.43
CA ASN A 168 14.85 5.78 19.45
C ASN A 168 13.35 6.04 19.48
N ARG A 169 12.91 7.28 19.21
CA ARG A 169 11.49 7.66 19.27
C ARG A 169 11.05 8.43 18.03
N PRO A 170 9.79 8.24 17.60
CA PRO A 170 9.25 9.02 16.51
C PRO A 170 9.02 10.46 16.95
N ILE A 171 9.30 11.40 16.05
CA ILE A 171 9.19 12.85 16.34
C ILE A 171 7.73 13.33 16.46
N PHE A 172 6.74 12.55 16.01
CA PHE A 172 5.31 12.85 16.15
C PHE A 172 4.52 11.71 16.79
N LYS A 173 3.37 12.05 17.39
CA LYS A 173 2.34 11.08 17.82
C LYS A 173 1.33 10.86 16.70
N ALA A 174 0.60 9.75 16.74
CA ALA A 174 -0.48 9.51 15.78
C ALA A 174 -1.54 10.62 15.73
N GLU A 175 -1.87 11.22 16.86
CA GLU A 175 -2.80 12.37 16.98
C GLU A 175 -2.30 13.61 16.20
N ASP A 176 -1.00 13.77 16.02
CA ASP A 176 -0.43 14.92 15.32
C ASP A 176 -0.65 14.84 13.81
N THR A 177 -0.89 13.65 13.25
CA THR A 177 -1.09 13.43 11.79
C THR A 177 -2.31 14.19 11.26
N TRP A 178 -3.51 13.92 11.76
CA TRP A 178 -4.71 14.63 11.32
C TRP A 178 -4.70 16.10 11.78
N ARG A 179 -4.09 16.41 12.93
CA ARG A 179 -3.94 17.80 13.42
C ARG A 179 -3.01 18.63 12.55
N PHE A 180 -2.02 18.01 11.91
CA PHE A 180 -1.18 18.67 10.92
C PHE A 180 -2.03 19.24 9.78
N LEU A 181 -2.98 18.46 9.25
CA LEU A 181 -3.91 18.92 8.21
C LEU A 181 -4.84 20.03 8.71
N THR A 182 -5.40 19.91 9.91
CA THR A 182 -6.33 20.94 10.42
C THR A 182 -5.64 22.27 10.71
N LYS A 183 -4.38 22.25 11.18
CA LYS A 183 -3.59 23.45 11.49
C LYS A 183 -2.93 24.07 10.26
N LYS A 184 -2.29 23.25 9.42
CA LYS A 184 -1.43 23.72 8.32
C LYS A 184 -2.12 23.62 6.95
N GLY A 185 -3.21 22.86 6.80
CA GLY A 185 -3.92 22.66 5.52
C GLY A 185 -4.34 23.96 4.85
N LYS A 186 -4.83 24.95 5.63
CA LYS A 186 -5.17 26.28 5.10
C LYS A 186 -3.98 26.98 4.46
N ASN A 187 -2.75 26.73 4.93
CA ASN A 187 -1.57 27.37 4.37
C ASN A 187 -1.15 26.70 3.06
N PHE A 188 -1.44 25.42 2.88
CA PHE A 188 -1.14 24.68 1.66
C PHE A 188 -2.09 25.03 0.52
N TYR A 189 -3.40 25.10 0.77
CA TYR A 189 -4.38 25.26 -0.31
C TYR A 189 -4.87 26.71 -0.55
N LYS A 190 -4.25 27.71 0.09
CA LYS A 190 -4.58 29.13 -0.15
C LYS A 190 -4.08 29.58 -1.52
N SER A 191 -5.01 29.88 -2.43
CA SER A 191 -4.74 30.74 -3.59
C SER A 191 -4.63 32.21 -3.16
N PRO A 192 -3.70 33.02 -3.69
CA PRO A 192 -3.70 34.45 -3.44
C PRO A 192 -4.97 35.10 -4.03
N PRO A 193 -5.61 36.06 -3.32
CA PRO A 193 -6.76 36.76 -3.86
C PRO A 193 -6.28 37.78 -4.91
N GLY A 194 -6.80 37.72 -6.14
CA GLY A 194 -6.63 38.82 -7.10
C GLY A 194 -6.60 38.43 -8.57
N ILE A 195 -7.37 39.16 -9.38
CA ILE A 195 -7.42 39.06 -10.84
C ILE A 195 -6.19 39.72 -11.51
N LEU A 196 -5.37 40.47 -10.77
CA LEU A 196 -4.24 41.23 -11.33
C LEU A 196 -2.93 40.46 -11.56
N ASN A 197 -2.75 39.23 -11.04
CA ASN A 197 -1.49 38.49 -11.21
C ASN A 197 -1.41 37.64 -12.49
N ARG A 198 -2.28 37.85 -13.46
CA ARG A 198 -2.34 37.03 -14.69
C ARG A 198 -1.12 37.23 -15.63
N VAL A 199 -0.24 38.20 -15.35
CA VAL A 199 0.94 38.52 -16.18
C VAL A 199 2.28 38.11 -15.52
N ILE A 200 2.30 37.71 -14.25
CA ILE A 200 3.51 37.14 -13.61
C ILE A 200 3.24 35.68 -13.29
N LYS A 201 3.45 34.81 -14.28
CA LYS A 201 3.53 33.35 -14.09
C LYS A 201 4.87 33.01 -13.43
N THR A 202 4.93 33.13 -12.11
CA THR A 202 5.94 32.46 -11.26
C THR A 202 5.27 31.94 -9.99
N GLY A 203 4.72 30.73 -10.05
CA GLY A 203 4.81 29.62 -9.09
C GLY A 203 4.73 29.76 -7.55
N SER A 204 4.74 30.93 -6.93
CA SER A 204 5.46 31.04 -5.64
C SER A 204 4.64 30.90 -4.35
N GLY A 205 3.32 30.65 -4.39
CA GLY A 205 2.47 30.84 -3.20
C GLY A 205 2.30 29.63 -2.26
N SER A 206 2.09 28.44 -2.83
CA SER A 206 1.67 27.24 -2.09
C SER A 206 2.86 26.29 -1.85
N GLY A 207 3.68 26.05 -2.87
CA GLY A 207 4.87 25.20 -2.77
C GLY A 207 5.89 25.67 -1.73
N SER A 208 6.07 26.99 -1.59
CA SER A 208 6.97 27.60 -0.58
C SER A 208 6.49 27.38 0.86
N LYS A 209 5.18 27.34 1.08
CA LYS A 209 4.59 27.08 2.42
C LYS A 209 4.60 25.61 2.79
N LEU A 210 4.35 24.73 1.81
CA LEU A 210 4.49 23.29 2.00
C LEU A 210 5.95 22.95 2.34
N GLU A 211 6.90 23.48 1.56
CA GLU A 211 8.33 23.30 1.81
C GLU A 211 8.73 23.80 3.20
N LYS A 212 8.31 25.00 3.59
CA LYS A 212 8.60 25.54 4.92
C LYS A 212 8.05 24.62 6.02
N ALA A 213 6.82 24.14 5.89
CA ALA A 213 6.24 23.23 6.87
C ALA A 213 7.00 21.89 6.94
N MET A 214 7.42 21.35 5.80
CA MET A 214 8.19 20.10 5.75
C MET A 214 9.59 20.26 6.35
N LYS A 215 10.28 21.36 6.05
CA LYS A 215 11.58 21.69 6.66
C LYS A 215 11.46 21.91 8.16
N GLU A 216 10.41 22.59 8.64
CA GLU A 216 10.11 22.74 10.07
C GLU A 216 9.87 21.38 10.75
N SER A 217 9.21 20.44 10.07
CA SER A 217 8.85 19.14 10.63
C SER A 217 9.99 18.11 10.61
N PHE A 218 10.81 18.09 9.56
CA PHE A 218 11.80 17.03 9.35
C PHE A 218 13.26 17.52 9.34
N ALA A 219 13.50 18.84 9.40
CA ALA A 219 14.84 19.42 9.41
C ALA A 219 15.76 18.80 8.34
N GLU A 220 16.94 18.31 8.75
CA GLU A 220 17.92 17.65 7.88
C GLU A 220 17.84 16.10 7.95
N LEU A 221 16.74 15.55 8.46
CA LEU A 221 16.53 14.11 8.50
C LEU A 221 16.39 13.54 7.08
N THR A 222 16.90 12.32 6.92
CA THR A 222 16.98 11.54 5.69
C THR A 222 16.19 10.24 5.82
N LEU A 223 16.05 9.47 4.74
CA LEU A 223 15.35 8.18 4.78
C LEU A 223 15.99 7.23 5.80
N LYS A 224 17.33 7.27 5.95
CA LYS A 224 18.07 6.49 6.94
C LYS A 224 17.70 6.79 8.39
N ASP A 225 17.21 7.99 8.67
CA ASP A 225 16.83 8.44 10.01
C ASP A 225 15.42 7.99 10.43
N THR A 226 14.81 7.09 9.67
CA THR A 226 13.55 6.43 10.06
C THR A 226 13.84 5.19 10.90
N LEU A 227 13.00 4.94 11.93
CA LEU A 227 13.15 3.86 12.91
C LEU A 227 13.01 2.46 12.30
N LYS A 228 12.22 2.36 11.22
CA LYS A 228 11.83 1.12 10.55
C LYS A 228 11.77 1.37 9.04
N PRO A 229 11.85 0.32 8.21
CA PRO A 229 11.61 0.41 6.78
C PRO A 229 10.33 1.19 6.46
N VAL A 230 10.51 2.29 5.73
CA VAL A 230 9.41 3.07 5.15
C VAL A 230 9.45 3.01 3.64
N LEU A 231 8.28 3.02 3.01
CA LEU A 231 8.11 3.03 1.56
C LEU A 231 7.16 4.17 1.16
N ILE A 232 7.68 5.17 0.46
CA ILE A 232 6.92 6.37 0.08
C ILE A 232 7.03 6.54 -1.44
N PRO A 233 5.95 6.36 -2.22
CA PRO A 233 6.00 6.46 -3.67
C PRO A 233 5.90 7.91 -4.14
N CYS A 234 6.45 8.17 -5.33
CA CYS A 234 6.15 9.29 -6.20
C CYS A 234 6.13 8.80 -7.67
N TYR A 235 5.69 9.65 -8.59
CA TYR A 235 5.90 9.43 -10.02
C TYR A 235 7.04 10.32 -10.50
N ASP A 236 8.11 9.72 -11.02
CA ASP A 236 9.25 10.46 -11.55
C ASP A 236 9.05 10.75 -13.05
N LEU A 237 8.94 12.04 -13.38
CA LEU A 237 8.78 12.52 -14.75
C LEU A 237 10.03 12.29 -15.60
N THR A 238 11.21 12.14 -14.98
CA THR A 238 12.45 11.90 -15.72
C THR A 238 12.50 10.49 -16.29
N SER A 239 12.21 9.49 -15.44
CA SER A 239 12.14 8.08 -15.85
C SER A 239 10.78 7.67 -16.43
N SER A 240 9.76 8.51 -16.31
CA SER A 240 8.36 8.19 -16.69
C SER A 240 7.83 6.94 -15.97
N ALA A 241 8.25 6.74 -14.72
CA ALA A 241 7.93 5.56 -13.94
C ALA A 241 7.65 5.90 -12.46
N PRO A 242 6.91 5.04 -11.74
CA PRO A 242 6.88 5.08 -10.29
C PRO A 242 8.28 5.00 -9.69
N PHE A 243 8.59 5.89 -8.75
CA PHE A 243 9.80 5.83 -7.94
C PHE A 243 9.40 5.63 -6.48
N LEU A 244 9.99 4.63 -5.82
CA LEU A 244 9.66 4.28 -4.45
C LEU A 244 10.83 4.65 -3.53
N PHE A 245 10.65 5.70 -2.72
CA PHE A 245 11.62 6.03 -1.68
C PHE A 245 11.58 4.94 -0.61
N SER A 246 12.71 4.27 -0.39
CA SER A 246 12.84 3.11 0.49
C SER A 246 14.03 3.31 1.43
N ARG A 247 13.78 3.15 2.73
CA ARG A 247 14.87 3.15 3.72
C ARG A 247 15.88 2.02 3.45
N ALA A 248 15.41 0.86 3.01
CA ALA A 248 16.29 -0.27 2.72
C ALA A 248 17.28 0.09 1.60
N ASP A 249 16.78 0.69 0.51
CA ASP A 249 17.63 1.10 -0.62
C ASP A 249 18.60 2.22 -0.21
N ALA A 250 18.12 3.17 0.62
CA ALA A 250 18.95 4.23 1.18
C ALA A 250 20.11 3.67 2.03
N LEU A 251 19.89 2.59 2.79
CA LEU A 251 20.92 1.93 3.58
C LEU A 251 21.90 1.09 2.74
N GLU A 252 21.48 0.60 1.57
CA GLU A 252 22.38 -0.05 0.62
C GLU A 252 23.28 0.93 -0.12
N THR A 253 22.74 2.08 -0.51
CA THR A 253 23.44 3.01 -1.38
C THR A 253 22.98 4.45 -1.13
N ASP A 254 23.93 5.35 -0.86
CA ASP A 254 23.67 6.78 -0.61
C ASP A 254 22.93 7.48 -1.76
N GLY A 255 23.02 6.94 -2.98
CA GLY A 255 22.25 7.36 -4.14
C GLY A 255 20.73 7.18 -4.03
N TYR A 256 20.24 6.44 -3.03
CA TYR A 256 18.81 6.31 -2.72
C TYR A 256 18.43 6.97 -1.39
N ASP A 257 19.37 7.66 -0.74
CA ASP A 257 19.09 8.43 0.46
C ASP A 257 18.69 9.86 0.10
N PHE A 258 17.50 10.28 0.52
CA PHE A 258 16.92 11.60 0.23
C PHE A 258 16.47 12.26 1.53
N LYS A 259 16.43 13.60 1.56
CA LYS A 259 15.91 14.33 2.72
C LYS A 259 14.41 14.08 2.86
N LEU A 260 13.96 13.78 4.08
CA LEU A 260 12.54 13.46 4.33
C LEU A 260 11.62 14.61 3.97
N TRP A 261 12.04 15.87 4.15
CA TRP A 261 11.22 17.01 3.76
C TRP A 261 11.01 17.10 2.23
N GLU A 262 11.99 16.65 1.44
CA GLU A 262 11.90 16.57 -0.03
C GLU A 262 10.99 15.41 -0.43
N VAL A 263 11.18 14.22 0.15
CA VAL A 263 10.35 13.02 -0.07
C VAL A 263 8.87 13.33 0.21
N CYS A 264 8.59 13.96 1.34
CA CYS A 264 7.25 14.42 1.73
C CYS A 264 6.66 15.43 0.74
N LYS A 265 7.47 16.37 0.25
CA LYS A 265 7.03 17.34 -0.76
C LYS A 265 6.72 16.64 -2.10
N ALA A 266 7.56 15.70 -2.53
CA ALA A 266 7.38 14.92 -3.76
C ALA A 266 6.12 14.08 -3.76
N THR A 267 5.93 13.28 -2.70
CA THR A 267 4.79 12.37 -2.65
C THR A 267 3.46 13.13 -2.63
N TRP A 268 3.41 14.39 -2.16
CA TRP A 268 2.20 15.22 -2.17
C TRP A 268 2.17 16.27 -3.30
N ALA A 269 3.10 16.25 -4.26
CA ALA A 269 3.13 17.24 -5.33
C ALA A 269 2.03 17.01 -6.40
N GLU A 270 0.76 17.18 -6.02
CA GLU A 270 -0.43 16.96 -6.85
C GLU A 270 -0.44 17.94 -8.04
N PRO A 271 -0.47 17.45 -9.30
CA PRO A 271 -0.50 18.30 -10.47
C PRO A 271 -1.70 19.25 -10.50
N GLY A 272 -1.42 20.52 -10.77
CA GLY A 272 -2.45 21.57 -10.76
C GLY A 272 -2.82 22.08 -9.37
N VAL A 273 -2.15 21.58 -8.32
CA VAL A 273 -2.21 22.14 -6.95
C VAL A 273 -0.82 22.59 -6.51
N PHE A 274 0.18 21.72 -6.65
CA PHE A 274 1.58 21.98 -6.30
C PHE A 274 2.49 21.87 -7.53
N GLU A 275 3.66 22.46 -7.44
CA GLU A 275 4.69 22.35 -8.48
C GLU A 275 5.44 21.02 -8.36
N PRO A 276 5.91 20.43 -9.49
CA PRO A 276 6.81 19.30 -9.46
C PRO A 276 8.04 19.58 -8.59
N VAL A 277 8.58 18.54 -7.96
CA VAL A 277 9.73 18.64 -7.07
C VAL A 277 10.94 18.06 -7.77
N GLU A 278 11.86 18.93 -8.18
CA GLU A 278 13.20 18.49 -8.54
C GLU A 278 14.01 18.27 -7.26
N MET A 279 14.56 17.06 -7.12
CA MET A 279 15.37 16.68 -5.97
C MET A 279 16.54 15.80 -6.37
N ARG A 280 17.50 15.70 -5.46
CA ARG A 280 18.69 14.88 -5.61
C ARG A 280 18.91 14.06 -4.35
N SER A 281 19.51 12.88 -4.51
CA SER A 281 20.00 12.10 -3.38
C SER A 281 21.04 12.91 -2.59
N VAL A 282 21.31 12.51 -1.36
CA VAL A 282 22.28 13.15 -0.46
C VAL A 282 23.67 13.21 -1.11
N ASP A 283 24.05 12.17 -1.87
CA ASP A 283 25.31 12.13 -2.62
C ASP A 283 25.26 12.86 -3.99
N GLY A 284 24.09 13.40 -4.36
CA GLY A 284 23.86 14.16 -5.59
C GLY A 284 23.77 13.33 -6.88
N LYS A 285 23.97 12.00 -6.82
CA LYS A 285 24.07 11.14 -8.02
C LYS A 285 22.73 10.80 -8.65
N THR A 286 21.70 10.59 -7.83
CA THR A 286 20.35 10.30 -8.32
C THR A 286 19.57 11.59 -8.37
N ARG A 287 19.01 11.88 -9.54
CA ARG A 287 18.11 13.02 -9.76
C ARG A 287 16.70 12.49 -9.99
N CYS A 288 15.72 13.13 -9.39
CA CYS A 288 14.31 12.79 -9.54
C CYS A 288 13.51 14.08 -9.78
N VAL A 289 12.58 14.04 -10.73
CA VAL A 289 11.60 15.11 -10.95
C VAL A 289 10.24 14.53 -10.59
N ALA A 290 9.91 14.63 -9.31
CA ALA A 290 8.80 13.92 -8.72
C ALA A 290 7.49 14.71 -8.77
N VAL A 291 6.41 13.98 -9.00
CA VAL A 291 5.02 14.41 -8.75
C VAL A 291 4.29 13.35 -7.92
N ASP A 292 3.20 13.76 -7.30
CA ASP A 292 2.33 13.00 -6.39
C ASP A 292 2.40 11.47 -6.47
N GLY A 293 2.64 10.84 -5.32
CA GLY A 293 2.62 9.39 -5.17
C GLY A 293 1.26 8.77 -5.41
N GLY A 294 0.17 9.52 -5.22
CA GLY A 294 -1.19 9.09 -5.48
C GLY A 294 -1.44 8.74 -6.95
N LEU A 295 -0.68 9.35 -7.88
CA LEU A 295 -0.75 9.04 -9.31
C LEU A 295 -0.09 7.71 -9.66
N ALA A 296 0.95 7.33 -8.91
CA ALA A 296 1.68 6.09 -9.12
C ALA A 296 1.04 4.92 -8.36
N MET A 297 0.77 5.13 -7.07
CA MET A 297 0.33 4.11 -6.12
C MET A 297 -0.59 4.77 -5.07
N SER A 298 -1.87 4.95 -5.38
CA SER A 298 -2.85 5.55 -4.45
C SER A 298 -3.05 4.73 -3.16
N ASN A 299 -2.97 3.40 -3.27
CA ASN A 299 -2.90 2.44 -2.17
C ASN A 299 -1.58 1.66 -2.26
N PRO A 300 -0.57 1.95 -1.42
CA PRO A 300 0.73 1.33 -1.54
C PRO A 300 0.85 -0.02 -0.81
N THR A 301 -0.27 -0.64 -0.39
CA THR A 301 -0.25 -1.92 0.35
C THR A 301 0.45 -3.04 -0.43
N ALA A 302 0.22 -3.15 -1.74
CA ALA A 302 0.89 -4.15 -2.56
C ALA A 302 2.42 -3.95 -2.59
N ALA A 303 2.88 -2.70 -2.67
CA ALA A 303 4.31 -2.38 -2.64
C ALA A 303 4.94 -2.78 -1.29
N ALA A 304 4.26 -2.51 -0.17
CA ALA A 304 4.71 -2.90 1.16
C ALA A 304 4.81 -4.42 1.35
N ILE A 305 3.79 -5.17 0.91
CA ILE A 305 3.80 -6.63 0.94
C ILE A 305 4.92 -7.18 0.07
N THR A 306 5.05 -6.69 -1.17
CA THR A 306 6.12 -7.11 -2.08
C THR A 306 7.50 -6.86 -1.48
N HIS A 307 7.72 -5.71 -0.85
CA HIS A 307 8.97 -5.39 -0.17
C HIS A 307 9.28 -6.41 0.92
N VAL A 308 8.33 -6.69 1.82
CA VAL A 308 8.52 -7.67 2.90
C VAL A 308 8.78 -9.09 2.36
N LEU A 309 8.08 -9.49 1.30
CA LEU A 309 8.25 -10.82 0.70
C LEU A 309 9.60 -10.99 0.01
N HIS A 310 10.18 -9.94 -0.57
CA HIS A 310 11.38 -10.06 -1.41
C HIS A 310 12.67 -9.56 -0.73
N ASN A 311 12.57 -8.71 0.29
CA ASN A 311 13.72 -8.27 1.08
C ASN A 311 14.09 -9.32 2.13
N LYS A 312 14.70 -10.43 1.70
CA LYS A 312 15.12 -11.53 2.59
C LYS A 312 16.26 -11.15 3.54
N GLN A 313 16.93 -10.03 3.29
CA GLN A 313 17.96 -9.53 4.22
C GLN A 313 17.33 -9.01 5.51
N GLU A 314 16.22 -8.25 5.41
CA GLU A 314 15.48 -7.77 6.59
C GLU A 314 14.43 -8.78 7.07
N PHE A 315 13.82 -9.54 6.15
CA PHE A 315 12.71 -10.47 6.40
C PHE A 315 13.01 -11.92 5.93
N PRO A 316 14.06 -12.58 6.46
CA PRO A 316 14.54 -13.88 5.96
C PRO A 316 13.53 -15.02 6.09
N PHE A 317 12.61 -14.93 7.05
CA PHE A 317 11.70 -16.03 7.40
C PHE A 317 10.30 -15.92 6.83
N VAL A 318 9.95 -14.81 6.17
CA VAL A 318 8.63 -14.61 5.57
C VAL A 318 8.54 -15.47 4.31
N ARG A 319 7.51 -16.32 4.22
CA ARG A 319 7.29 -17.20 3.06
C ARG A 319 6.14 -16.73 2.18
N GLY A 320 5.12 -16.18 2.80
CA GLY A 320 3.90 -15.74 2.12
C GLY A 320 3.11 -14.76 2.99
N VAL A 321 1.89 -14.47 2.54
CA VAL A 321 0.98 -13.53 3.19
C VAL A 321 0.45 -14.04 4.54
N GLU A 322 0.49 -15.35 4.77
CA GLU A 322 0.15 -16.00 6.04
C GLU A 322 1.05 -15.56 7.20
N ASP A 323 2.28 -15.12 6.88
CA ASP A 323 3.25 -14.60 7.84
C ASP A 323 3.11 -13.09 8.05
N LEU A 324 2.10 -12.44 7.46
CA LEU A 324 1.90 -11.00 7.56
C LEU A 324 0.66 -10.65 8.40
N LEU A 325 0.72 -9.52 9.09
CA LEU A 325 -0.42 -8.84 9.69
C LEU A 325 -0.45 -7.40 9.16
N VAL A 326 -1.42 -7.10 8.30
CA VAL A 326 -1.44 -5.88 7.49
C VAL A 326 -2.63 -5.02 7.90
N LEU A 327 -2.36 -3.76 8.22
CA LEU A 327 -3.36 -2.70 8.33
C LEU A 327 -3.26 -1.77 7.13
N SER A 328 -4.32 -1.66 6.35
CA SER A 328 -4.45 -0.71 5.25
C SER A 328 -5.53 0.32 5.57
N LEU A 329 -5.16 1.60 5.59
CA LEU A 329 -6.03 2.72 5.95
C LEU A 329 -6.34 3.56 4.71
N GLY A 330 -7.61 3.56 4.30
CA GLY A 330 -8.09 4.36 3.19
C GLY A 330 -8.56 5.77 3.61
N THR A 331 -8.61 6.69 2.64
CA THR A 331 -9.09 8.06 2.83
C THR A 331 -10.59 8.25 2.56
N GLY A 332 -11.35 7.16 2.55
CA GLY A 332 -12.78 7.13 2.24
C GLY A 332 -13.07 7.13 0.73
N GLN A 333 -14.16 6.47 0.33
CA GLN A 333 -14.67 6.50 -1.05
C GLN A 333 -15.84 7.47 -1.17
N LEU A 334 -15.84 8.29 -2.22
CA LEU A 334 -16.97 9.16 -2.53
C LEU A 334 -17.96 8.40 -3.42
N VAL A 335 -18.84 7.62 -2.82
CA VAL A 335 -19.80 6.77 -3.58
C VAL A 335 -20.97 7.60 -4.12
N ASP A 336 -21.25 8.79 -3.56
CA ASP A 336 -22.43 9.61 -3.85
C ASP A 336 -22.13 10.93 -4.58
N VAL A 337 -21.08 10.98 -5.39
CA VAL A 337 -20.92 12.11 -6.34
C VAL A 337 -21.95 11.94 -7.45
N LYS A 338 -23.15 12.50 -7.25
CA LYS A 338 -24.18 12.58 -8.30
C LYS A 338 -23.69 13.51 -9.40
N TYR A 339 -23.07 12.91 -10.41
CA TYR A 339 -22.79 13.58 -11.65
C TYR A 339 -24.09 13.76 -12.43
N ASP A 340 -24.58 15.00 -12.48
CA ASP A 340 -25.67 15.38 -13.38
C ASP A 340 -25.21 15.16 -14.83
N CYS A 341 -25.80 14.17 -15.51
CA CYS A 341 -25.37 13.71 -16.83
C CYS A 341 -25.35 14.86 -17.84
N ASP A 342 -26.35 15.75 -17.80
CA ASP A 342 -26.46 16.90 -18.69
C ASP A 342 -25.33 17.92 -18.48
N ARG A 343 -24.78 17.98 -17.26
CA ARG A 343 -23.61 18.80 -16.94
C ARG A 343 -22.33 18.12 -17.40
N VAL A 344 -22.20 16.81 -17.17
CA VAL A 344 -21.00 16.04 -17.54
C VAL A 344 -20.83 15.97 -19.05
N MET A 345 -21.91 15.86 -19.83
CA MET A 345 -21.83 15.91 -21.31
C MET A 345 -21.22 17.23 -21.82
N LYS A 346 -21.32 18.31 -21.04
CA LYS A 346 -20.75 19.63 -21.39
C LYS A 346 -19.30 19.80 -20.90
N TRP A 347 -18.72 18.79 -20.24
CA TRP A 347 -17.35 18.86 -19.71
C TRP A 347 -16.30 18.80 -20.82
N LYS A 348 -15.52 19.87 -20.91
CA LYS A 348 -14.22 19.89 -21.62
C LYS A 348 -13.11 19.23 -20.81
N ALA A 349 -11.97 18.92 -21.44
CA ALA A 349 -10.80 18.29 -20.82
C ALA A 349 -10.39 18.88 -19.46
N LYS A 350 -10.38 20.21 -19.31
CA LYS A 350 -10.06 20.88 -18.04
C LYS A 350 -11.01 20.54 -16.87
N HIS A 351 -12.27 20.21 -17.17
CA HIS A 351 -13.25 19.80 -16.16
C HIS A 351 -13.07 18.33 -15.80
N TRP A 352 -12.61 17.51 -16.75
CA TRP A 352 -12.30 16.10 -16.53
C TRP A 352 -11.00 15.85 -15.78
N ALA A 353 -10.03 16.77 -15.82
CA ALA A 353 -8.69 16.56 -15.26
C ALA A 353 -8.68 16.00 -13.83
N ARG A 354 -9.33 16.69 -12.87
CA ARG A 354 -9.39 16.23 -11.47
C ARG A 354 -10.30 15.01 -11.26
N PRO A 355 -11.54 14.98 -11.81
CA PRO A 355 -12.39 13.80 -11.71
C PRO A 355 -11.76 12.54 -12.28
N ALA A 356 -11.08 12.63 -13.43
CA ALA A 356 -10.41 11.48 -14.04
C ALA A 356 -9.28 10.96 -13.15
N VAL A 357 -8.40 11.84 -12.66
CA VAL A 357 -7.34 11.46 -11.70
C VAL A 357 -7.94 10.80 -10.46
N ARG A 358 -9.00 11.36 -9.89
CA ARG A 358 -9.67 10.78 -8.72
C ARG A 358 -10.26 9.41 -9.01
N ILE A 359 -11.02 9.26 -10.10
CA ILE A 359 -11.63 7.98 -10.51
C ILE A 359 -10.55 6.93 -10.73
N SER A 360 -9.47 7.28 -11.41
CA SER A 360 -8.33 6.39 -11.63
C SER A 360 -7.64 6.01 -10.32
N ALA A 361 -7.42 6.96 -9.40
CA ALA A 361 -6.79 6.72 -8.11
C ALA A 361 -7.67 5.84 -7.19
N ASP A 362 -8.97 6.12 -7.09
CA ASP A 362 -9.92 5.33 -6.31
C ASP A 362 -10.05 3.91 -6.91
N GLY A 363 -10.14 3.80 -8.25
CA GLY A 363 -10.19 2.50 -8.93
C GLY A 363 -8.92 1.67 -8.77
N ALA A 364 -7.74 2.31 -8.82
CA ALA A 364 -6.47 1.65 -8.53
C ALA A 364 -6.39 1.17 -7.08
N ALA A 365 -6.83 1.99 -6.12
CA ALA A 365 -6.83 1.63 -4.71
C ALA A 365 -7.74 0.43 -4.42
N ASP A 366 -8.91 0.38 -5.06
CA ASP A 366 -9.87 -0.72 -4.95
C ASP A 366 -9.36 -2.00 -5.59
N THR A 367 -8.67 -1.89 -6.73
CA THR A 367 -8.03 -3.04 -7.39
C THR A 367 -6.94 -3.65 -6.50
N VAL A 368 -6.11 -2.81 -5.87
CA VAL A 368 -5.10 -3.28 -4.91
C VAL A 368 -5.75 -3.95 -3.70
N ASP A 369 -6.80 -3.35 -3.14
CA ASP A 369 -7.52 -3.92 -1.99
C ASP A 369 -8.14 -5.29 -2.31
N GLN A 370 -8.77 -5.43 -3.48
CA GLN A 370 -9.32 -6.70 -3.95
C GLN A 370 -8.23 -7.76 -4.18
N ALA A 371 -7.13 -7.39 -4.86
CA ALA A 371 -6.03 -8.30 -5.14
C ALA A 371 -5.34 -8.78 -3.86
N VAL A 372 -5.10 -7.88 -2.90
CA VAL A 372 -4.52 -8.22 -1.59
C VAL A 372 -5.49 -9.10 -0.81
N SER A 373 -6.77 -8.74 -0.71
CA SER A 373 -7.76 -9.54 0.00
C SER A 373 -7.83 -10.98 -0.52
N MET A 374 -7.75 -11.17 -1.85
CA MET A 374 -7.67 -12.50 -2.45
C MET A 374 -6.38 -13.24 -2.12
N ALA A 375 -5.23 -12.56 -2.20
CA ALA A 375 -3.94 -13.19 -1.90
C ALA A 375 -3.95 -13.77 -0.49
N PHE A 376 -4.55 -13.06 0.47
CA PHE A 376 -4.72 -13.55 1.85
C PHE A 376 -5.72 -14.71 1.99
N GLY A 377 -6.58 -14.99 1.00
CA GLY A 377 -7.46 -16.15 0.96
C GLY A 377 -8.24 -16.36 2.25
N GLN A 378 -8.05 -17.52 2.90
CA GLN A 378 -8.68 -17.87 4.17
C GLN A 378 -8.16 -17.02 5.35
N CYS A 379 -6.94 -16.49 5.27
CA CYS A 379 -6.34 -15.62 6.29
C CYS A 379 -6.83 -14.16 6.21
N ARG A 380 -7.64 -13.80 5.21
CA ARG A 380 -8.09 -12.40 5.02
C ARG A 380 -8.75 -11.80 6.26
N ARG A 381 -9.50 -12.61 7.03
CA ARG A 381 -10.25 -12.17 8.21
C ARG A 381 -9.40 -11.85 9.44
N SER A 382 -8.21 -12.43 9.49
CA SER A 382 -7.32 -12.38 10.67
C SER A 382 -5.98 -11.73 10.39
N ASN A 383 -5.63 -11.48 9.13
CA ASN A 383 -4.29 -11.01 8.77
C ASN A 383 -4.31 -9.76 7.88
N TYR A 384 -5.42 -9.42 7.21
CA TYR A 384 -5.55 -8.21 6.40
C TYR A 384 -6.74 -7.38 6.86
N VAL A 385 -6.46 -6.23 7.46
CA VAL A 385 -7.48 -5.29 7.94
C VAL A 385 -7.47 -4.06 7.04
N ARG A 386 -8.52 -3.89 6.26
CA ARG A 386 -8.80 -2.66 5.51
C ARG A 386 -9.81 -1.81 6.27
N ILE A 387 -9.43 -0.59 6.62
CA ILE A 387 -10.34 0.40 7.21
C ILE A 387 -10.61 1.47 6.16
N GLN A 388 -11.87 1.65 5.80
CA GLN A 388 -12.31 2.57 4.76
C GLN A 388 -13.64 3.22 5.18
N ALA A 389 -13.79 4.53 4.95
CA ALA A 389 -15.08 5.19 5.13
C ALA A 389 -16.00 4.93 3.93
N ASN A 390 -17.22 4.48 4.20
CA ASN A 390 -18.24 4.28 3.17
C ASN A 390 -18.87 5.61 2.73
N GLY A 391 -19.26 5.68 1.46
CA GLY A 391 -19.75 6.90 0.81
C GLY A 391 -20.97 7.56 1.44
N SER A 392 -21.81 6.81 2.16
CA SER A 392 -23.00 7.33 2.83
C SER A 392 -22.70 8.35 3.95
N SER A 393 -21.45 8.38 4.46
CA SER A 393 -21.03 9.38 5.44
C SER A 393 -20.66 10.72 4.81
N PHE A 394 -20.39 10.76 3.51
CA PHE A 394 -20.14 12.01 2.82
C PHE A 394 -21.50 12.60 2.39
N GLY A 395 -21.85 13.77 2.94
CA GLY A 395 -22.99 14.55 2.45
C GLY A 395 -22.83 14.95 0.97
N PRO A 396 -23.72 15.81 0.40
CA PRO A 396 -23.62 16.25 -0.99
C PRO A 396 -22.20 16.70 -1.35
N CYS A 397 -21.48 15.86 -2.09
CA CYS A 397 -20.04 15.97 -2.21
C CYS A 397 -19.65 17.19 -3.05
N LYS A 398 -18.85 18.08 -2.46
CA LYS A 398 -18.24 19.18 -3.22
C LYS A 398 -17.06 18.64 -4.04
N PRO A 399 -16.86 19.09 -5.29
CA PRO A 399 -15.77 18.60 -6.15
C PRO A 399 -14.36 18.72 -5.53
N ASN A 400 -14.17 19.70 -4.64
CA ASN A 400 -12.85 20.11 -4.13
C ASN A 400 -12.50 19.57 -2.72
N ILE A 401 -13.18 18.54 -2.22
CA ILE A 401 -13.00 18.01 -0.84
C ILE A 401 -11.52 17.77 -0.45
N ASP A 402 -10.70 17.29 -1.38
CA ASP A 402 -9.27 16.99 -1.15
C ASP A 402 -8.40 18.24 -0.96
N THR A 403 -8.87 19.39 -1.43
CA THR A 403 -8.12 20.67 -1.43
C THR A 403 -8.81 21.75 -0.57
N ASP A 404 -10.01 21.48 -0.05
CA ASP A 404 -10.77 22.43 0.74
C ASP A 404 -10.32 22.38 2.22
N ALA A 405 -9.48 23.33 2.62
CA ALA A 405 -9.04 23.47 4.01
C ALA A 405 -9.94 24.40 4.86
N SER A 406 -11.18 24.67 4.42
CA SER A 406 -12.12 25.46 5.20
C SER A 406 -12.50 24.76 6.51
N PRO A 407 -12.81 25.51 7.60
CA PRO A 407 -13.27 24.90 8.85
C PRO A 407 -14.49 23.99 8.67
N SER A 408 -15.38 24.34 7.73
CA SER A 408 -16.56 23.52 7.42
C SER A 408 -16.17 22.15 6.85
N ASN A 409 -15.26 22.11 5.88
CA ASN A 409 -14.79 20.83 5.31
C ASN A 409 -14.00 20.02 6.34
N VAL A 410 -13.15 20.67 7.13
CA VAL A 410 -12.41 20.01 8.21
C VAL A 410 -13.35 19.38 9.24
N ASN A 411 -14.36 20.12 9.72
CA ASN A 411 -15.33 19.59 10.68
C ASN A 411 -16.14 18.43 10.09
N MET A 412 -16.53 18.54 8.83
CA MET A 412 -17.21 17.45 8.11
C MET A 412 -16.31 16.20 8.04
N LEU A 413 -15.04 16.33 7.65
CA LEU A 413 -14.11 15.21 7.56
C LEU A 413 -13.81 14.56 8.92
N VAL A 414 -13.76 15.36 9.99
CA VAL A 414 -13.68 14.85 11.37
C VAL A 414 -14.92 14.02 11.71
N GLY A 415 -16.12 14.53 11.38
CA GLY A 415 -17.37 13.79 11.57
C GLY A 415 -17.42 12.50 10.75
N VAL A 416 -16.96 12.53 9.49
CA VAL A 416 -16.84 11.32 8.64
C VAL A 416 -15.90 10.31 9.28
N ALA A 417 -14.77 10.75 9.84
CA ALA A 417 -13.82 9.86 10.50
C ALA A 417 -14.42 9.18 11.75
N GLU A 418 -15.20 9.93 12.54
CA GLU A 418 -15.89 9.42 13.73
C GLU A 418 -17.01 8.43 13.38
N GLU A 419 -17.77 8.73 12.32
CA GLU A 419 -18.80 7.81 11.80
C GLU A 419 -18.18 6.57 11.15
N MET A 420 -17.06 6.71 10.44
CA MET A 420 -16.33 5.58 9.83
C MET A 420 -15.96 4.53 10.89
N LEU A 421 -15.56 4.93 12.09
CA LEU A 421 -15.24 3.97 13.16
C LEU A 421 -16.48 3.16 13.60
N LYS A 422 -17.67 3.75 13.55
CA LYS A 422 -18.94 3.09 13.92
C LYS A 422 -19.48 2.19 12.80
N GLN A 423 -19.08 2.43 11.55
CA GLN A 423 -19.51 1.63 10.42
C GLN A 423 -19.04 0.18 10.55
N LYS A 424 -19.85 -0.74 10.02
CA LYS A 424 -19.45 -2.13 9.83
C LYS A 424 -18.25 -2.21 8.88
N ASN A 425 -17.26 -2.99 9.26
CA ASN A 425 -16.08 -3.22 8.45
C ASN A 425 -16.47 -3.94 7.16
N SER A 426 -15.81 -3.62 6.04
CA SER A 426 -16.08 -4.25 4.74
C SER A 426 -14.84 -4.94 4.20
N GLU A 427 -14.99 -6.20 3.81
CA GLU A 427 -13.98 -6.98 3.10
C GLU A 427 -14.23 -6.91 1.59
N SER A 428 -13.18 -6.67 0.81
CA SER A 428 -13.26 -6.74 -0.65
C SER A 428 -13.16 -8.18 -1.13
N VAL A 429 -13.99 -8.53 -2.12
CA VAL A 429 -13.95 -9.81 -2.85
C VAL A 429 -13.75 -9.47 -4.32
N LEU A 430 -12.70 -10.00 -4.96
CA LEU A 430 -12.42 -9.70 -6.37
C LEU A 430 -13.62 -10.10 -7.23
N PHE A 431 -14.13 -9.14 -8.00
CA PHE A 431 -15.34 -9.25 -8.82
C PHE A 431 -16.65 -9.59 -8.07
N GLY A 432 -16.59 -9.89 -6.77
CA GLY A 432 -17.74 -10.15 -5.89
C GLY A 432 -18.21 -8.93 -5.09
N GLY A 433 -17.55 -7.77 -5.25
CA GLY A 433 -17.89 -6.54 -4.54
C GLY A 433 -17.39 -6.51 -3.10
N LYS A 434 -18.12 -5.83 -2.21
CA LYS A 434 -17.77 -5.69 -0.80
C LYS A 434 -18.69 -6.54 0.08
N LYS A 435 -18.11 -7.37 0.93
CA LYS A 435 -18.81 -8.12 1.98
C LYS A 435 -18.75 -7.34 3.28
N ILE A 436 -19.91 -7.00 3.83
CA ILE A 436 -20.01 -6.32 5.12
C ILE A 436 -19.84 -7.36 6.23
N ASN A 437 -18.94 -7.10 7.17
CA ASN A 437 -18.72 -7.90 8.36
C ASN A 437 -19.66 -7.50 9.51
N GLU A 438 -19.78 -8.38 10.50
CA GLU A 438 -20.54 -8.11 11.71
C GLU A 438 -19.81 -7.15 12.65
N GLU A 439 -18.47 -7.12 12.60
CA GLU A 439 -17.64 -6.21 13.40
C GLU A 439 -17.63 -4.81 12.78
N SER A 440 -17.63 -3.79 13.63
CA SER A 440 -17.35 -2.40 13.26
C SER A 440 -15.87 -2.16 13.00
N ASN A 441 -15.55 -1.06 12.30
CA ASN A 441 -14.17 -0.63 12.10
C ASN A 441 -13.47 -0.35 13.44
N TYR A 442 -14.20 0.19 14.43
CA TYR A 442 -13.73 0.36 15.80
C TYR A 442 -13.34 -0.97 16.43
N GLU A 443 -14.25 -1.96 16.43
CA GLU A 443 -13.98 -3.28 17.01
C GLU A 443 -12.81 -3.97 16.31
N LYS A 444 -12.70 -3.81 14.98
CA LYS A 444 -11.59 -4.40 14.22
C LYS A 444 -10.24 -3.76 14.53
N LEU A 445 -10.19 -2.44 14.70
CA LEU A 445 -8.98 -1.73 15.11
C LEU A 445 -8.59 -2.06 16.55
N ASP A 446 -9.57 -2.20 17.46
CA ASP A 446 -9.32 -2.60 18.85
C ASP A 446 -8.77 -4.03 18.93
N TRP A 447 -9.37 -4.96 18.19
CA TRP A 447 -8.88 -6.33 18.06
C TRP A 447 -7.46 -6.36 17.48
N LEU A 448 -7.21 -5.62 16.40
CA LEU A 448 -5.89 -5.53 15.78
C LEU A 448 -4.84 -4.97 16.76
N ALA A 449 -5.19 -3.96 17.55
CA ALA A 449 -4.29 -3.44 18.59
C ALA A 449 -3.91 -4.53 19.59
N GLY A 450 -4.84 -5.42 19.95
CA GLY A 450 -4.57 -6.60 20.76
C GLY A 450 -3.58 -7.56 20.09
N GLU A 451 -3.82 -7.91 18.82
CA GLU A 451 -2.92 -8.79 18.05
C GLU A 451 -1.51 -8.19 17.90
N LEU A 452 -1.41 -6.88 17.68
CA LEU A 452 -0.14 -6.15 17.60
C LEU A 452 0.63 -6.20 18.92
N VAL A 453 -0.05 -5.98 20.06
CA VAL A 453 0.56 -6.08 21.40
C VAL A 453 1.02 -7.52 21.68
N LEU A 454 0.18 -8.51 21.37
CA LEU A 454 0.54 -9.92 21.52
C LEU A 454 1.76 -10.28 20.66
N GLU A 455 1.80 -9.81 19.42
CA GLU A 455 2.92 -10.07 18.52
C GLU A 455 4.20 -9.37 19.00
N HIS A 456 4.10 -8.14 19.49
CA HIS A 456 5.21 -7.43 20.12
C HIS A 456 5.75 -8.19 21.35
N GLN A 457 4.88 -8.63 22.25
CA GLN A 457 5.26 -9.42 23.44
C GLN A 457 5.91 -10.77 23.07
N ARG A 458 5.35 -11.48 22.08
CA ARG A 458 5.93 -12.75 21.59
C ARG A 458 7.36 -12.58 21.11
N ARG A 459 7.71 -11.41 20.54
CA ARG A 459 9.07 -11.13 20.05
C ARG A 459 10.03 -10.81 21.18
N SER A 460 9.59 -10.08 22.20
CA SER A 460 10.42 -9.76 23.37
C SER A 460 10.87 -11.00 24.14
N CYS A 461 10.14 -12.12 24.01
CA CYS A 461 10.47 -13.40 24.63
C CYS A 461 11.32 -14.34 23.74
N ARG A 462 11.79 -13.91 22.57
CA ARG A 462 12.53 -14.77 21.62
C ARG A 462 14.03 -14.53 21.65
N ILE A 463 14.76 -15.60 21.40
CA ILE A 463 16.23 -15.61 21.28
C ILE A 463 16.69 -15.05 19.93
N ALA A 464 15.94 -15.32 18.85
CA ALA A 464 16.25 -14.86 17.50
C ALA A 464 15.27 -13.76 17.03
N PRO A 465 15.76 -12.68 16.39
CA PRO A 465 14.92 -11.59 15.93
C PRO A 465 14.08 -12.00 14.72
N THR A 466 12.79 -11.66 14.73
CA THR A 466 11.88 -11.87 13.60
C THR A 466 12.24 -10.99 12.40
N VAL A 467 12.85 -9.83 12.66
CA VAL A 467 13.26 -8.84 11.66
C VAL A 467 14.70 -8.41 11.91
N ALA A 468 15.52 -8.38 10.86
CA ALA A 468 16.91 -7.96 10.91
C ALA A 468 17.06 -6.57 10.30
N PHE A 469 16.62 -5.54 11.03
CA PHE A 469 16.73 -4.16 10.53
C PHE A 469 18.18 -3.75 10.35
N LYS A 470 18.52 -3.25 9.16
CA LYS A 470 19.79 -2.55 8.95
C LYS A 470 19.77 -1.25 9.76
N ARG A 471 20.82 -0.99 10.53
CA ARG A 471 21.02 0.29 11.22
C ARG A 471 21.82 1.21 10.32
N SER A 472 21.51 2.51 10.35
CA SER A 472 22.42 3.51 9.78
C SER A 472 23.75 3.38 10.53
N GLY A 473 24.84 3.18 9.80
CA GLY A 473 26.17 3.16 10.40
C GLY A 473 26.40 4.44 11.19
N ASP A 474 26.95 4.32 12.40
CA ASP A 474 27.18 5.44 13.31
C ASP A 474 27.94 6.56 12.59
N ARG A 475 27.38 7.77 12.56
CA ARG A 475 28.13 8.98 12.24
C ARG A 475 29.07 9.25 13.42
N ARG A 476 30.26 8.62 13.37
CA ARG A 476 31.53 8.87 14.10
C ARG A 476 32.07 7.59 14.74
N THR A 477 32.88 6.86 14.00
CA THR A 477 34.29 6.55 14.35
C THR A 477 34.88 5.70 13.22
N ASP A 478 36.18 5.90 13.00
CA ASP A 478 36.92 5.49 11.82
C ASP A 478 36.75 4.01 11.44
N GLN A 479 36.49 3.77 10.15
CA GLN A 479 36.69 2.48 9.50
C GLN A 479 38.19 2.16 9.47
N GLN A 480 38.76 1.71 10.59
CA GLN A 480 40.09 1.10 10.58
C GLN A 480 40.40 0.25 11.83
N THR A 481 39.51 -0.66 12.21
CA THR A 481 39.89 -1.69 13.22
C THR A 481 39.19 -3.05 13.14
N ILE A 482 38.19 -3.25 12.28
CA ILE A 482 37.49 -4.54 12.18
C ILE A 482 38.03 -5.36 10.99
N PHE A 483 39.35 -5.60 10.96
CA PHE A 483 39.97 -6.62 10.09
C PHE A 483 41.25 -7.23 10.69
N LYS A 484 41.53 -7.04 11.99
CA LYS A 484 42.72 -7.61 12.65
C LYS A 484 42.47 -8.78 13.60
N ASP A 485 41.22 -9.07 13.95
CA ASP A 485 40.93 -10.11 14.97
C ASP A 485 40.34 -11.42 14.40
N ILE A 486 40.43 -11.66 13.09
CA ILE A 486 39.98 -12.93 12.47
C ILE A 486 41.15 -13.85 12.03
N ASP A 487 42.40 -13.37 12.01
CA ASP A 487 43.56 -14.19 11.59
C ASP A 487 44.33 -14.86 12.76
N CYS A 488 43.78 -14.91 13.97
CA CYS A 488 44.40 -15.58 15.12
C CYS A 488 43.67 -16.84 15.61
N MET A 489 42.73 -17.39 14.83
CA MET A 489 42.15 -18.70 15.09
C MET A 489 41.92 -19.49 13.80
N PHE A 490 43.00 -19.87 13.12
CA PHE A 490 43.09 -21.09 12.30
C PHE A 490 44.53 -21.59 12.26
#